data_AF-A0A2E8RI60-F1
#
_entry.id   AF-A0A2E8RI60-F1
#
_cell.length_a   1.000
_cell.length_b   1.000
_cell.length_c   1.000
_cell.angle_alpha   90.00
_cell.angle_beta   90.00
_cell.angle_gamma   90.00
#
_symmetry.space_group_name_H-M   'P 1'
#
loop_
_entity.id
_entity.type
_entity.pdbx_description
1 polymer ?
#
loop_
_entity_poly.entity_id
_entity_poly.type
_entity_poly.pdbx_seq_one_letter_code
_entity_poly.pdbx_strand_id
1 'polypeptide(L)'
;MSLTASTVIIILLSLLATVGVYFSVRFGLVILRVQDSIEESLDVLDERYESISKVLEIPLFYDSPEIRKVVEDIRATRESILVIANSLGASIDDDINTDEEEEIDDEEN
;
A
#
# COMPACT_ATOMS: atom_id res chain seq x y z
N MET A 1 -17.50 -13.70 45.40
CA MET A 1 -16.98 -12.34 45.08
C MET A 1 -15.83 -12.40 44.07
N SER A 2 -14.89 -13.34 44.16
CA SER A 2 -13.83 -13.49 43.15
C SER A 2 -14.35 -13.86 41.75
N LEU A 3 -15.24 -14.85 41.64
CA LEU A 3 -15.79 -15.30 40.35
C LEU A 3 -16.57 -14.20 39.60
N THR A 4 -17.37 -13.42 40.31
CA THR A 4 -18.17 -12.32 39.75
C THR A 4 -17.30 -11.16 39.25
N ALA A 5 -16.15 -10.92 39.89
CA ALA A 5 -15.19 -9.92 39.44
C ALA A 5 -14.52 -10.36 38.13
N SER A 6 -14.12 -11.64 38.02
CA SER A 6 -13.53 -12.19 36.81
C SER A 6 -14.47 -12.11 35.60
N THR A 7 -15.76 -12.40 35.77
CA THR A 7 -16.74 -12.32 34.66
C THR A 7 -16.94 -10.90 34.14
N VAL A 8 -16.93 -9.88 35.01
CA VAL A 8 -17.06 -8.47 34.59
C VAL A 8 -15.84 -8.02 33.80
N ILE A 9 -14.65 -8.45 34.20
CA ILE A 9 -13.39 -8.13 33.50
C ILE A 9 -13.39 -8.73 32.08
N ILE A 10 -13.87 -9.98 31.92
CA ILE A 10 -13.96 -10.63 30.60
C ILE A 10 -14.90 -9.87 29.67
N ILE A 11 -16.07 -9.43 30.15
CA ILE A 11 -17.03 -8.64 29.35
C ILE A 11 -16.40 -7.31 28.92
N LEU A 12 -15.68 -6.64 29.82
CA LEU A 12 -15.00 -5.38 29.52
C LEU A 12 -13.89 -5.56 28.47
N LEU A 13 -13.06 -6.61 28.62
CA LEU A 13 -12.02 -6.96 27.66
C LEU A 13 -12.59 -7.31 26.29
N SER A 14 -13.69 -8.08 26.25
CA SER A 14 -14.37 -8.44 25.02
C SER A 14 -14.91 -7.19 24.30
N LEU A 15 -15.50 -6.25 25.03
CA LEU A 15 -16.01 -5.01 24.45
C LEU A 15 -14.88 -4.13 23.90
N LEU A 16 -13.76 -4.05 24.62
CA LEU A 16 -12.57 -3.33 24.16
C LEU A 16 -11.95 -3.97 22.91
N ALA A 17 -11.88 -5.31 22.87
CA ALA A 17 -11.37 -6.05 21.72
C ALA A 17 -12.21 -5.80 20.47
N THR A 18 -13.54 -5.79 20.58
CA THR A 18 -14.45 -5.50 19.46
C THR A 18 -14.23 -4.09 18.89
N VAL A 19 -14.03 -3.10 19.76
CA VAL A 19 -13.70 -1.73 19.33
C VAL A 19 -12.35 -1.69 18.60
N GLY A 20 -11.35 -2.41 19.12
CA GLY A 20 -10.04 -2.55 18.49
C GLY A 20 -10.14 -3.14 17.08
N VAL A 21 -10.82 -4.27 16.94
CA VAL A 21 -11.04 -4.94 15.64
C VAL A 21 -11.76 -4.03 14.65
N TYR A 22 -12.81 -3.33 15.10
CA TYR A 22 -13.53 -2.38 14.25
C TYR A 22 -12.61 -1.28 13.71
N PHE A 23 -11.72 -0.74 14.56
CA PHE A 23 -10.77 0.28 14.13
C PHE A 23 -9.72 -0.27 13.18
N SER A 24 -9.18 -1.48 13.43
CA SER A 24 -8.20 -2.14 12.56
C SER A 24 -8.75 -2.38 11.16
N VAL A 25 -9.99 -2.88 11.03
CA VAL A 25 -10.62 -3.10 9.71
C VAL A 25 -10.83 -1.77 8.99
N ARG A 26 -11.29 -0.74 9.70
CA ARG A 26 -11.46 0.60 9.12
C ARG A 26 -10.13 1.19 8.66
N PHE A 27 -9.06 0.97 9.42
CA PHE A 27 -7.73 1.46 9.09
C PHE A 27 -7.16 0.73 7.87
N GLY A 28 -7.28 -0.59 7.79
CA GLY A 28 -6.87 -1.37 6.62
C GLY A 28 -7.56 -0.88 5.34
N LEU A 29 -8.87 -0.61 5.40
CA LEU A 29 -9.62 -0.10 4.24
C LEU A 29 -9.21 1.32 3.83
N VAL A 30 -8.69 2.13 4.75
CA VAL A 30 -8.12 3.45 4.42
C VAL A 30 -6.76 3.29 3.76
N ILE A 31 -5.91 2.37 4.22
CA ILE A 31 -4.62 2.09 3.59
C ILE A 31 -4.81 1.64 2.13
N LEU A 32 -5.73 0.72 1.87
CA LEU A 32 -6.01 0.27 0.50
C LEU A 32 -6.39 1.44 -0.42
N ARG A 33 -7.25 2.35 0.04
CA ARG A 33 -7.59 3.56 -0.74
C ARG A 33 -6.41 4.48 -0.99
N VAL A 34 -5.48 4.57 -0.04
CA VAL A 34 -4.24 5.34 -0.21
C VAL A 34 -3.35 4.68 -1.26
N GLN A 35 -3.25 3.36 -1.25
CA GLN A 35 -2.51 2.59 -2.25
C GLN A 35 -3.08 2.85 -3.65
N ASP A 36 -4.39 2.70 -3.85
CA ASP A 36 -5.06 2.96 -5.13
C ASP A 36 -4.79 4.39 -5.65
N SER A 37 -4.84 5.39 -4.75
CA SER A 37 -4.60 6.79 -5.12
C SER A 37 -3.13 7.06 -5.51
N ILE A 38 -2.18 6.34 -4.90
CA ILE A 38 -0.76 6.43 -5.27
C ILE A 38 -0.55 5.82 -6.66
N GLU A 39 -1.19 4.70 -6.96
CA GLU A 39 -1.10 4.03 -8.26
C GLU A 39 -1.67 4.92 -9.38
N GLU A 40 -2.86 5.49 -9.19
CA GLU A 40 -3.44 6.46 -10.13
C GLU A 40 -2.52 7.68 -10.33
N SER A 41 -1.88 8.16 -9.26
CA SER A 41 -0.93 9.28 -9.34
C SER A 41 0.33 8.92 -10.11
N LEU A 42 0.81 7.68 -10.01
CA LEU A 42 1.96 7.17 -10.75
C LEU A 42 1.64 7.03 -12.24
N ASP A 43 0.45 6.53 -12.59
CA ASP A 43 0.00 6.43 -13.99
C ASP A 43 -0.04 7.80 -14.66
N VAL A 44 -0.59 8.81 -13.98
CA VAL A 44 -0.61 10.20 -14.47
C VAL A 44 0.82 10.73 -14.62
N LEU A 45 1.71 10.44 -13.67
CA LEU A 45 3.10 10.88 -13.74
C LEU A 45 3.82 10.27 -14.95
N ASP A 46 3.54 9.02 -15.28
CA ASP A 46 4.11 8.31 -16.43
C ASP A 46 3.63 8.90 -17.75
N GLU A 47 2.33 9.19 -17.88
CA GLU A 47 1.78 9.87 -19.05
C GLU A 47 2.45 11.24 -19.26
N ARG A 48 2.64 12.00 -18.17
CA ARG A 48 3.32 13.30 -18.24
C ARG A 48 4.80 13.17 -18.59
N TYR A 49 5.48 12.17 -18.06
CA TYR A 49 6.87 11.88 -18.40
C TYR A 49 7.02 11.54 -19.89
N GLU A 50 6.12 10.71 -20.43
CA GLU A 50 6.11 10.36 -21.86
C GLU A 50 5.85 11.59 -22.74
N SER A 51 4.90 12.43 -22.36
CA SER A 51 4.61 13.70 -23.04
C SER A 51 5.82 14.63 -23.05
N ILE A 52 6.49 14.79 -21.91
CA ILE A 52 7.73 15.58 -21.81
C ILE A 52 8.82 14.98 -22.68
N SER A 53 9.00 13.65 -22.65
CA SER A 53 10.00 12.94 -23.45
C SER A 53 9.82 13.21 -24.95
N LYS A 54 8.58 13.17 -25.45
CA LYS A 54 8.26 13.51 -26.86
C LYS A 54 8.64 14.96 -27.22
N VAL A 55 8.49 15.90 -26.29
CA VAL A 55 8.87 17.31 -26.50
C VAL A 55 10.40 17.48 -26.56
N LEU A 56 11.15 16.67 -25.81
CA LEU A 56 12.62 16.71 -25.81
C LEU A 56 13.25 16.21 -27.12
N GLU A 57 12.56 15.36 -27.88
CA GLU A 57 13.03 14.89 -29.19
C GLU A 57 13.11 16.03 -30.22
N ILE A 58 12.51 17.18 -29.93
CA ILE A 58 12.65 18.38 -30.74
C ILE A 58 14.09 18.91 -30.57
N PRO A 59 14.89 18.97 -31.66
CA PRO A 59 16.35 19.17 -31.61
C PRO A 59 16.79 20.49 -30.96
N LEU A 60 15.89 21.46 -30.84
CA LEU A 60 16.19 22.77 -30.24
C LEU A 60 16.16 22.75 -28.70
N PHE A 61 15.45 21.80 -28.08
CA PHE A 61 15.25 21.73 -26.62
C PHE A 61 16.18 20.72 -25.93
N TYR A 62 16.69 19.73 -26.66
CA TYR A 62 17.60 18.70 -26.12
C TYR A 62 18.98 19.26 -25.71
N ASP A 63 19.42 20.35 -26.35
CA ASP A 63 20.72 20.98 -26.08
C ASP A 63 20.73 21.88 -24.83
N SER A 64 19.57 22.14 -24.20
CA SER A 64 19.53 22.93 -22.95
C SER A 64 19.80 22.04 -21.73
N PRO A 65 20.89 22.30 -20.97
CA PRO A 65 21.18 21.57 -19.74
C PRO A 65 20.11 21.76 -18.66
N GLU A 66 19.43 22.91 -18.64
CA GLU A 66 18.32 23.20 -17.73
C GLU A 66 17.15 22.26 -17.96
N ILE A 67 16.80 22.00 -19.23
CA ILE A 67 15.69 21.11 -19.59
C ILE A 67 16.04 19.67 -19.20
N ARG A 68 17.28 19.22 -19.44
CA ARG A 68 17.73 17.88 -19.02
C ARG A 68 17.64 17.69 -17.50
N LYS A 69 18.01 18.72 -16.74
CA LYS A 69 17.92 18.68 -15.27
C LYS A 69 16.49 18.54 -14.78
N VAL A 70 15.53 19.26 -15.37
CA VAL A 70 14.11 19.15 -15.02
C VAL A 70 13.59 17.73 -15.26
N VAL A 71 14.00 17.09 -16.34
CA VAL A 71 13.59 15.71 -16.67
C VAL A 71 14.17 14.70 -15.68
N GLU A 72 15.42 14.91 -15.26
CA GLU A 72 16.07 14.10 -14.23
C GLU A 72 15.38 14.26 -12.86
N ASP A 73 15.02 15.49 -12.49
CA ASP A 73 14.28 15.77 -11.24
C ASP A 73 12.88 15.11 -11.24
N ILE A 74 12.18 15.11 -12.38
CA ILE A 74 10.90 14.41 -12.53
C ILE A 74 11.08 12.89 -12.40
N ARG A 75 12.13 12.33 -13.01
CA ARG A 75 12.45 10.91 -12.90
C ARG A 75 12.76 10.51 -11.46
N ALA A 76 13.56 11.32 -10.75
CA ALA A 76 13.88 11.08 -9.34
C ALA A 76 12.64 11.15 -8.45
N THR A 77 11.70 12.07 -8.76
CA THR A 77 10.41 12.17 -8.06
C THR A 77 9.58 10.91 -8.26
N ARG A 78 9.44 10.44 -9.50
CA ARG A 78 8.74 9.19 -9.83
C ARG A 78 9.32 7.99 -9.07
N GLU A 79 10.64 7.86 -9.09
CA GLU A 79 11.33 6.75 -8.42
C GLU A 79 11.13 6.77 -6.90
N SER A 80 11.13 7.95 -6.30
CA SER A 80 10.82 8.11 -4.86
C SER A 80 9.39 7.68 -4.52
N ILE A 81 8.42 7.98 -5.39
CA ILE A 81 7.02 7.57 -5.20
C ILE A 81 6.88 6.05 -5.38
N LEU A 82 7.58 5.45 -6.35
CA LEU A 82 7.61 3.99 -6.52
C LEU A 82 8.18 3.25 -5.31
N VAL A 83 9.22 3.79 -4.67
CA VAL A 83 9.77 3.23 -3.43
C VAL A 83 8.71 3.27 -2.31
N ILE A 84 7.95 4.36 -2.21
CA ILE A 84 6.86 4.47 -1.23
C ILE A 84 5.75 3.46 -1.54
N ALA A 85 5.35 3.35 -2.80
CA ALA A 85 4.33 2.40 -3.24
C ALA A 85 4.74 0.95 -2.94
N ASN A 86 5.97 0.56 -3.27
CA ASN A 86 6.51 -0.77 -2.97
C ASN A 86 6.61 -1.03 -1.47
N SER A 87 7.01 -0.04 -0.67
CA SER A 87 7.03 -0.16 0.80
C SER A 87 5.63 -0.37 1.39
N LEU A 88 4.63 0.30 0.83
CA LEU A 88 3.23 0.16 1.23
C LEU A 88 2.61 -1.18 0.77
N GLY A 89 2.92 -1.63 -0.45
CA GLY A 89 2.33 -2.82 -1.06
C GLY A 89 2.98 -4.13 -0.63
N ALA A 90 4.31 -4.17 -0.46
CA ALA A 90 5.03 -5.38 -0.02
C ALA A 90 4.65 -5.83 1.40
N SER A 91 4.04 -4.95 2.20
CA SER A 91 3.53 -5.31 3.53
C SER A 91 2.06 -5.79 3.53
N ILE A 92 1.40 -5.81 2.37
CA ILE A 92 -0.01 -6.22 2.22
C ILE A 92 -0.14 -7.56 1.47
N ASP A 93 0.73 -7.84 0.48
CA ASP A 93 0.65 -9.07 -0.32
C ASP A 93 1.19 -10.34 0.38
N ASP A 94 2.11 -10.20 1.34
CA ASP A 94 2.68 -11.35 2.07
C ASP A 94 1.67 -12.01 3.05
N ASP A 95 0.60 -11.30 3.46
CA ASP A 95 -0.38 -11.80 4.44
C ASP A 95 -1.64 -12.45 3.81
N ILE A 96 -1.82 -12.39 2.48
CA ILE A 96 -3.05 -12.88 1.82
C ILE A 96 -2.92 -14.34 1.31
N ASN A 97 -1.70 -14.89 1.19
CA ASN A 97 -1.46 -16.21 0.60
C ASN A 97 -1.22 -17.36 1.60
N THR A 98 -1.54 -17.21 2.90
CA THR A 98 -1.20 -18.24 3.92
C THR A 98 -2.38 -19.17 4.30
N ASP A 99 -3.61 -18.96 3.81
CA ASP A 99 -4.78 -19.72 4.29
C ASP A 99 -5.33 -20.81 3.34
N GLU A 100 -4.63 -21.15 2.25
CA GLU A 100 -5.02 -22.26 1.37
C GLU A 100 -3.92 -23.33 1.33
N GLU A 101 -3.99 -24.31 2.25
CA GLU A 101 -3.66 -25.74 2.09
C GLU A 101 -3.36 -26.41 3.45
N GLU A 102 -4.41 -26.86 4.16
CA GLU A 102 -4.34 -28.12 4.92
C GLU A 102 -5.63 -28.90 4.60
N GLU A 103 -5.57 -29.65 3.49
CA GLU A 103 -6.53 -30.71 3.17
C GLU A 103 -6.41 -31.83 4.22
N ILE A 104 -7.58 -32.26 4.71
CA ILE A 104 -7.77 -33.36 5.64
C ILE A 104 -7.46 -34.66 4.89
N ASP A 105 -6.46 -35.41 5.34
CA ASP A 105 -6.41 -36.86 5.12
C ASP A 105 -5.76 -37.53 6.34
N ASP A 106 -6.54 -38.37 7.00
CA ASP A 106 -6.12 -39.68 7.52
C ASP A 106 -7.32 -40.31 8.24
N GLU A 107 -8.23 -40.86 7.45
CA GLU A 107 -9.04 -42.01 7.86
C GLU A 107 -8.19 -43.28 7.62
N GLU A 108 -8.32 -44.26 8.52
CA GLU A 108 -7.88 -45.66 8.41
C GLU A 108 -6.56 -46.07 9.13
N ASN A 109 -6.70 -46.45 10.41
CA ASN A 109 -6.36 -47.81 10.88
C ASN A 109 -7.05 -48.14 12.22
#